data_AF-A0A920KNL6-F1
#
_entry.id   AF-A0A920KNL6-F1
#
_cell.length_a   1.000
_cell.length_b   1.000
_cell.length_c   1.000
_cell.angle_alpha   90.00
_cell.angle_beta   90.00
_cell.angle_gamma   90.00
#
_symmetry.space_group_name_H-M   'P 1'
#
loop_
_entity.id
_entity.type
_entity.pdbx_description
1 polymer ?
#
loop_
_entity_poly.entity_id
_entity_poly.type
_entity_poly.pdbx_seq_one_letter_code
_entity_poly.pdbx_strand_id
1 'polypeptide(L)'
;MIKVNRNQRYATDSEGAARLRLLAEREGVGIQTFVTRADLACGSTIGPITATETGITTTDLGVPTLAMHSIRELACAADVPQLISLLQAFYRRAA
;
A
#
# COMPACT_ATOMS: atom_id res chain seq x y z
N MET A 1 -3.40 3.77 -1.55
CA MET A 1 -3.18 2.90 -2.73
C MET A 1 -2.58 1.57 -2.31
N ILE A 2 -3.20 0.45 -2.69
CA ILE A 2 -2.71 -0.91 -2.49
C ILE A 2 -1.78 -1.27 -3.65
N LYS A 3 -0.53 -1.66 -3.38
CA LYS A 3 0.45 -2.00 -4.42
C LYS A 3 0.48 -3.51 -4.62
N VAL A 4 0.32 -3.96 -5.85
CA VAL A 4 0.31 -5.39 -6.21
C VAL A 4 1.29 -5.63 -7.34
N ASN A 5 2.06 -6.71 -7.25
CA ASN A 5 2.94 -7.14 -8.31
C ASN A 5 3.08 -8.67 -8.33
N ARG A 6 2.96 -9.28 -9.50
CA ARG A 6 3.01 -10.74 -9.67
C ARG A 6 4.33 -11.38 -9.23
N ASN A 7 5.44 -10.64 -9.33
CA ASN A 7 6.77 -11.12 -8.94
C ASN A 7 7.11 -10.75 -7.49
N GLN A 8 6.11 -10.43 -6.67
CA GLN A 8 6.26 -10.02 -5.27
C GLN A 8 7.30 -8.90 -5.07
N ARG A 9 7.35 -7.93 -6.00
CA ARG A 9 8.04 -6.63 -5.77
C ARG A 9 7.41 -5.83 -4.62
N TYR A 10 6.16 -6.18 -4.32
CA TYR A 10 5.38 -5.77 -3.16
C TYR A 10 4.86 -7.06 -2.50
N ALA A 11 4.82 -7.12 -1.17
CA ALA A 11 4.41 -8.31 -0.41
C ALA A 11 2.91 -8.58 -0.44
N THR A 12 2.11 -7.60 -0.89
CA THR A 12 0.65 -7.70 -0.93
C THR A 12 0.15 -8.93 -1.69
N ASP A 13 -0.65 -9.75 -1.00
CA ASP A 13 -1.45 -10.81 -1.58
C ASP A 13 -2.96 -10.45 -1.59
N SER A 14 -3.79 -11.39 -2.05
CA SER A 14 -5.23 -11.20 -2.15
C SER A 14 -5.90 -10.98 -0.79
N GLU A 15 -5.44 -11.65 0.26
CA GLU A 15 -6.04 -11.56 1.60
C GLU A 15 -5.73 -10.21 2.25
N GLY A 16 -4.46 -9.79 2.23
CA GLY A 16 -4.02 -8.49 2.71
C GLY A 16 -4.73 -7.34 1.97
N ALA A 17 -4.85 -7.46 0.65
CA ALA A 17 -5.60 -6.50 -0.15
C ALA A 17 -7.09 -6.45 0.22
N ALA A 18 -7.74 -7.60 0.44
CA ALA A 18 -9.14 -7.66 0.86
C ALA A 18 -9.36 -7.03 2.24
N ARG A 19 -8.46 -7.30 3.21
CA ARG A 19 -8.50 -6.70 4.55
C ARG A 19 -8.39 -5.18 4.50
N LEU A 20 -7.48 -4.63 3.70
CA LEU A 20 -7.35 -3.19 3.51
C LEU A 20 -8.57 -2.57 2.83
N ARG A 21 -9.15 -3.23 1.82
CA ARG A 21 -10.37 -2.73 1.15
C ARG A 21 -11.55 -2.65 2.11
N LEU A 22 -11.77 -3.71 2.90
CA LEU A 22 -12.83 -3.74 3.91
C LEU A 22 -12.63 -2.66 4.99
N LEU A 23 -11.39 -2.42 5.40
CA LEU A 23 -11.08 -1.37 6.37
C LEU A 23 -11.35 0.02 5.79
N ALA A 24 -10.92 0.27 4.55
CA ALA A 24 -11.14 1.53 3.86
C ALA A 24 -12.64 1.82 3.67
N GLU A 25 -13.43 0.80 3.29
CA GLU A 25 -14.88 0.90 3.17
C GLU A 25 -15.54 1.32 4.49
N ARG A 26 -15.14 0.71 5.61
CA ARG A 26 -15.69 1.03 6.94
C ARG A 26 -15.37 2.45 7.40
N GLU A 27 -14.22 2.98 7.01
CA GLU A 27 -13.78 4.34 7.36
C GLU A 27 -14.20 5.38 6.32
N GLY A 28 -14.89 4.98 5.23
CA GLY A 28 -15.28 5.88 4.15
C GLY A 28 -14.09 6.45 3.36
N VAL A 29 -12.95 5.76 3.37
CA VAL A 29 -11.72 6.18 2.68
C VAL A 29 -11.67 5.59 1.27
N GLY A 30 -11.48 6.44 0.26
CA GLY A 30 -11.25 5.99 -1.12
C GLY A 30 -9.94 5.21 -1.24
N ILE A 31 -9.99 4.02 -1.84
CA ILE A 31 -8.81 3.17 -2.02
C ILE A 31 -8.65 2.72 -3.47
N GLN A 32 -7.45 2.89 -4.01
CA GLN A 32 -7.08 2.48 -5.36
C GLN A 32 -6.08 1.33 -5.35
N THR A 33 -6.03 0.56 -6.44
CA THR A 33 -5.04 -0.50 -6.65
C THR A 33 -4.04 -0.04 -7.69
N PHE A 34 -2.75 -0.27 -7.42
CA PHE A 34 -1.67 -0.02 -8.37
C PHE A 34 -0.99 -1.33 -8.74
N VAL A 35 -0.85 -1.52 -10.04
CA VAL A 35 -0.11 -2.64 -10.64
C VAL A 35 0.68 -2.08 -11.81
N THR A 36 1.97 -2.41 -11.85
CA THR A 36 2.80 -2.10 -13.01
C THR A 36 2.41 -3.02 -14.17
N ARG A 37 2.42 -2.50 -15.40
CA ARG A 37 2.23 -3.32 -16.60
C ARG A 37 3.18 -4.52 -16.59
N ALA A 38 2.68 -5.66 -17.07
CA ALA A 38 3.38 -6.94 -16.98
C ALA A 38 4.69 -7.01 -17.82
N ASP A 39 4.85 -6.11 -18.80
CA ASP A 39 6.01 -5.97 -19.68
C ASP A 39 7.05 -4.97 -19.16
N LEU A 40 6.79 -4.29 -18.04
CA LEU A 40 7.70 -3.32 -17.43
C LEU A 40 8.24 -3.82 -16.09
N ALA A 41 9.50 -3.48 -15.82
CA ALA A 41 10.06 -3.62 -14.48
C ALA A 41 9.46 -2.58 -13.53
N CYS A 42 9.48 -2.87 -12.23
CA CYS A 42 9.18 -1.90 -11.18
C CYS A 42 10.16 -2.04 -10.02
N GLY A 43 10.30 -0.96 -9.27
CA GLY A 43 11.04 -0.96 -8.00
C GLY A 43 10.40 -1.92 -6.99
N SER A 44 11.24 -2.44 -6.10
CA SER A 44 10.80 -3.23 -4.95
C SER A 44 10.62 -2.32 -3.72
N THR A 45 9.92 -2.81 -2.71
CA THR A 45 9.89 -2.22 -1.37
C THR A 45 10.57 -3.14 -0.36
N ILE A 46 10.57 -2.73 0.91
CA ILE A 46 10.98 -3.58 2.04
C ILE A 46 9.94 -4.65 2.41
N GLY A 47 8.71 -4.57 1.89
CA GLY A 47 7.63 -5.49 2.27
C GLY A 47 8.01 -6.97 2.12
N PRO A 48 8.55 -7.41 0.95
CA PRO A 48 8.93 -8.81 0.75
C PRO A 48 9.99 -9.29 1.74
N ILE A 49 11.04 -8.51 1.99
CA ILE A 49 12.09 -8.89 2.95
C ILE A 49 11.55 -8.90 4.39
N THR A 50 10.70 -7.94 4.77
CA THR A 50 10.05 -7.94 6.10
C THR A 50 9.18 -9.20 6.28
N ALA A 51 8.41 -9.59 5.26
CA ALA A 51 7.59 -10.80 5.32
C ALA A 51 8.43 -12.06 5.47
N THR A 52 9.53 -12.19 4.70
CA THR A 52 10.44 -13.33 4.76
C THR A 52 11.11 -13.46 6.13
N GLU A 53 11.62 -12.36 6.66
CA GLU A 53 12.38 -12.38 7.93
C GLU A 53 11.48 -12.59 9.16
N THR A 54 10.24 -12.12 9.12
CA THR A 54 9.33 -12.18 10.29
C THR A 54 8.32 -13.33 10.22
N GLY A 55 8.03 -13.85 9.04
CA GLY A 55 6.92 -14.77 8.80
C GLY A 55 5.54 -14.13 8.97
N ILE A 56 5.46 -12.80 9.13
CA ILE A 56 4.20 -12.07 9.32
C ILE A 56 3.63 -11.65 7.96
N THR A 57 2.34 -11.91 7.75
CA THR A 57 1.61 -11.43 6.57
C THR A 57 1.76 -9.92 6.42
N THR A 58 2.33 -9.49 5.31
CA THR A 58 2.72 -8.10 5.06
C THR A 58 1.96 -7.56 3.85
N THR A 59 1.51 -6.31 3.89
CA THR A 59 0.82 -5.66 2.78
C THR A 59 1.45 -4.30 2.49
N ASP A 60 1.76 -4.05 1.22
CA ASP A 60 2.33 -2.79 0.75
C ASP A 60 1.24 -1.81 0.35
N LEU A 61 1.27 -0.65 1.00
CA LEU A 61 0.34 0.45 0.79
C LEU A 61 1.14 1.75 0.69
N GLY A 62 0.55 2.77 0.05
CA GLY A 62 1.13 4.12 0.05
C GLY A 62 0.21 5.17 -0.53
N VAL A 63 0.69 6.41 -0.51
CA VAL A 63 0.08 7.56 -1.19
C VAL A 63 0.59 7.62 -2.64
N PRO A 64 -0.27 7.88 -3.64
CA PRO A 64 0.16 8.15 -5.00
C PRO A 64 1.00 9.43 -5.07
N THR A 65 2.17 9.35 -5.69
CA THR A 65 3.04 10.51 -5.92
C THR A 65 3.45 10.59 -7.39
N LEU A 66 3.80 11.80 -7.84
CA LEU A 66 4.39 12.06 -9.13
C LEU A 66 5.86 12.45 -8.95
N ALA A 67 6.66 12.12 -9.97
CA ALA A 67 8.10 12.36 -10.00
C ALA A 67 8.86 11.74 -8.81
N MET A 68 8.49 10.52 -8.41
CA MET A 68 9.21 9.77 -7.37
C MET A 68 10.71 9.70 -7.69
N HIS A 69 11.56 9.97 -6.70
CA HIS A 69 13.02 10.14 -6.80
C HIS A 69 13.53 11.47 -7.42
N SER A 70 12.65 12.43 -7.71
CA SER A 70 13.05 13.80 -8.05
C SER A 70 13.57 14.56 -6.82
N ILE A 71 14.35 15.62 -7.04
CA ILE A 71 14.67 16.61 -5.99
C ILE A 71 13.40 17.28 -5.42
N ARG A 72 12.31 17.28 -6.19
CA ARG A 72 11.00 17.75 -5.79
C ARG A 72 9.92 16.80 -6.30
N GLU A 73 9.24 16.15 -5.37
CA GLU A 73 8.10 15.25 -5.62
C GLU A 73 6.77 16.00 -5.45
N LEU A 74 5.69 15.41 -5.97
CA LEU A 74 4.33 15.95 -5.86
C LEU A 74 3.36 14.88 -5.36
N ALA A 75 2.52 15.23 -4.39
CA ALA A 75 1.47 14.38 -3.85
C ALA A 75 0.19 15.20 -3.62
N CYS A 76 -0.96 14.53 -3.54
CA CYS A 76 -2.21 15.19 -3.18
C CYS A 76 -2.26 15.45 -1.67
N ALA A 77 -2.50 16.69 -1.26
CA ALA A 77 -2.61 17.05 0.15
C ALA A 77 -3.75 16.31 0.86
N ALA A 78 -4.84 15.97 0.16
CA ALA A 78 -5.97 15.25 0.70
C ALA A 78 -5.68 13.76 0.99
N ASP A 79 -4.64 13.18 0.36
CA ASP A 79 -4.28 11.78 0.60
C ASP A 79 -3.64 11.56 1.98
N VAL A 80 -3.06 12.62 2.57
CA VAL A 80 -2.42 12.58 3.89
C VAL A 80 -3.42 12.25 5.00
N PRO A 81 -4.50 13.03 5.21
CA PRO A 81 -5.49 12.70 6.24
C PRO A 81 -6.21 11.37 5.97
N GLN A 82 -6.41 11.01 4.70
CA GLN A 82 -7.00 9.72 4.32
C GLN A 82 -6.11 8.53 4.73
N LEU A 83 -4.80 8.62 4.49
CA LEU A 83 -3.85 7.60 4.94
C LEU A 83 -3.81 7.52 6.46
N ILE A 84 -3.80 8.66 7.15
CA ILE A 84 -3.80 8.71 8.62
C ILE A 84 -5.05 8.01 9.18
N SER A 85 -6.24 8.32 8.65
CA SER A 85 -7.50 7.69 9.06
C SER A 85 -7.44 6.16 8.88
N LEU A 86 -6.95 5.68 7.73
CA LEU A 86 -6.84 4.25 7.45
C LEU A 86 -5.86 3.55 8.42
N LEU A 87 -4.71 4.16 8.71
CA LEU A 87 -3.71 3.61 9.64
C LEU A 87 -4.24 3.60 11.08
N GLN A 88 -4.92 4.66 11.51
CA GLN A 88 -5.57 4.69 12.83
C GLN A 88 -6.61 3.57 12.95
N ALA A 89 -7.43 3.37 11.92
CA ALA A 89 -8.41 2.29 11.90
C ALA A 89 -7.77 0.90 11.96
N PHE A 90 -6.63 0.72 11.29
CA PHE A 90 -5.86 -0.53 11.34
C PHE A 90 -5.40 -0.84 12.77
N TYR A 91 -4.81 0.14 13.45
CA TYR A 91 -4.34 -0.05 14.83
C TYR A 91 -5.47 -0.18 15.85
N ARG A 92 -6.61 0.49 15.66
CA ARG A 92 -7.81 0.32 16.51
C ARG A 92 -8.41 -1.09 16.45
N ARG A 93 -8.19 -1.82 15.35
CA ARG A 93 -8.64 -3.21 15.20
C ARG A 93 -7.64 -4.23 15.75
N ALA A 94 -6.36 -3.85 15.82
CA ALA A 94 -5.28 -4.71 16.30
C ALA A 94 -5.13 -4.67 17.83
N ALA A 95 -5.64 -3.62 18.48
CA ALA A 95 -5.86 -3.55 19.93
C ALA A 95 -7.20 -4.19 20.31
#